data_AF-A0A183PDB3-F1
#
_entry.id   AF-A0A183PDB3-F1
#
_cell.length_a   1.000
_cell.length_b   1.000
_cell.length_c   1.000
_cell.angle_alpha   90.00
_cell.angle_beta   90.00
_cell.angle_gamma   90.00
#
_symmetry.space_group_name_H-M   'P 1'
#
loop_
_entity.id
_entity.type
_entity.pdbx_description
1 polymer ?
#
loop_
_entity_poly.entity_id
_entity_poly.type
_entity_poly.pdbx_seq_one_letter_code
_entity_poly.pdbx_strand_id
1 'polypeptide(L)'
;MPLPLTTAEKRTENVKEHTEHTEANKQVKNNIRADKQKCVEDLVWTGEKAARDGNMKKLCNTTKNRAGKYSKPERPVKNEDGKPMTEIREQRNRWVEYFEEPLNRPASSNSPDT
;
A
#
# COMPACT_ATOMS: atom_id res chain seq x y z
N MET A 1 56.51 38.36 52.02
CA MET A 1 55.24 37.67 51.71
C MET A 1 55.46 36.80 50.48
N PRO A 2 55.39 35.47 50.56
CA PRO A 2 55.44 34.62 49.37
C PRO A 2 54.08 34.62 48.67
N LEU A 3 54.08 34.77 47.34
CA LEU A 3 52.86 34.65 46.51
C LEU A 3 52.35 33.20 46.54
N PRO A 4 51.03 32.97 46.52
CA PRO A 4 50.48 31.63 46.75
C PRO A 4 50.62 30.76 45.49
N LEU A 5 51.09 29.53 45.71
CA LEU A 5 51.19 28.40 44.77
C LEU A 5 49.87 28.06 44.03
N THR A 6 48.76 28.67 44.43
CA THR A 6 47.40 28.36 44.00
C THR A 6 46.99 29.00 42.67
N THR A 7 47.77 29.96 42.14
CA THR A 7 47.39 30.68 40.90
C THR A 7 47.75 29.88 39.64
N ALA A 8 48.83 29.08 39.69
CA ALA A 8 49.26 28.25 38.57
C ALA A 8 48.37 27.01 38.39
N GLU A 9 48.05 26.31 39.49
CA GLU A 9 47.15 25.14 39.49
C GLU A 9 45.75 25.49 38.98
N LYS A 10 45.21 26.64 39.42
CA LYS A 10 43.90 27.12 38.97
C LYS A 10 43.86 27.44 37.47
N ARG A 11 44.97 27.88 36.88
CA ARG A 11 45.06 28.13 35.43
C ARG A 11 45.17 26.83 34.64
N THR A 12 45.90 25.84 35.14
CA THR A 12 45.99 24.52 34.49
C THR A 12 44.66 23.78 34.53
N GLU A 13 43.89 23.91 35.61
CA GLU A 13 42.56 23.32 35.75
C GLU A 13 41.54 23.94 34.77
N ASN A 14 41.51 25.27 34.65
CA ASN A 14 40.66 25.97 33.67
C ASN A 14 41.00 25.61 32.21
N VAL A 15 42.29 25.43 31.89
CA VAL A 15 42.72 25.00 30.55
C VAL A 15 42.24 23.58 30.28
N LYS A 16 42.36 22.69 31.26
CA LYS A 16 41.92 21.29 31.15
C LYS A 16 40.40 21.20 30.93
N GLU A 17 39.61 21.91 31.72
CA GLU A 17 38.16 21.95 31.60
C GLU A 17 37.71 22.51 30.24
N HIS A 18 38.40 23.55 29.72
CA HIS A 18 38.14 24.09 28.39
C HIS A 18 38.43 23.08 27.27
N THR A 19 39.51 22.30 27.38
CA THR A 19 39.81 21.21 26.44
C THR A 19 38.80 20.08 26.51
N GLU A 20 38.41 19.65 27.72
CA GLU A 20 37.40 18.59 27.92
C GLU A 20 36.04 18.99 27.33
N HIS A 21 35.60 20.24 27.53
CA HIS A 21 34.37 20.76 26.93
C HIS A 21 34.43 20.82 25.40
N THR A 22 35.60 21.09 24.83
CA THR A 22 35.81 21.10 23.37
C THR A 22 35.75 19.68 22.79
N GLU A 23 36.34 18.70 23.48
CA GLU A 23 36.34 17.30 23.07
C GLU A 23 34.95 16.67 23.18
N ALA A 24 34.23 16.91 24.28
CA ALA A 24 32.85 16.45 24.47
C ALA A 24 31.91 17.00 23.37
N ASN A 25 32.02 18.29 23.04
CA ASN A 25 31.24 18.90 21.96
C ASN A 25 31.54 18.30 20.57
N LYS A 26 32.81 17.94 20.32
CA LYS A 26 33.20 17.25 19.08
C LYS A 26 32.57 15.86 19.00
N GLN A 27 32.57 15.12 20.11
CA GLN A 27 31.97 13.78 20.19
C GLN A 27 30.45 13.82 19.98
N VAL A 28 29.75 14.76 20.64
CA VAL A 28 28.30 14.95 20.47
C VAL A 28 27.94 15.25 19.01
N LYS A 29 28.66 16.16 18.35
CA LYS A 29 28.43 16.48 16.94
C LYS A 29 28.63 15.27 16.02
N ASN A 30 29.65 14.47 16.28
CA ASN A 30 29.90 13.23 15.52
C ASN A 30 28.78 12.21 15.72
N ASN A 31 28.31 12.03 16.95
CA ASN A 31 27.20 11.11 17.26
C ASN A 31 25.90 11.55 16.58
N ILE A 32 25.57 12.85 16.62
CA ILE A 32 24.39 13.39 15.93
C ILE A 32 24.46 13.13 14.42
N ARG A 33 25.64 13.28 13.82
CA ARG A 33 25.84 12.99 12.39
C ARG A 33 25.66 11.51 12.09
N ALA A 34 26.21 10.63 12.92
CA ALA A 34 26.11 9.18 12.75
C ALA A 34 24.67 8.69 12.89
N ASP A 35 23.93 9.18 13.90
CA ASP A 35 22.53 8.81 14.11
C ASP A 35 21.63 9.26 12.95
N LYS A 36 21.88 10.47 12.42
CA LYS A 36 21.19 10.94 11.22
C LYS A 36 21.46 10.06 10.00
N GLN A 37 22.69 9.59 9.81
CA GLN A 37 23.02 8.67 8.71
C GLN A 37 22.30 7.33 8.87
N LYS A 38 22.31 6.76 10.08
CA LYS A 38 21.60 5.51 10.39
C LYS A 38 20.10 5.63 10.12
N CYS A 39 19.46 6.73 10.53
CA CYS A 39 18.05 6.96 10.28
C CYS A 39 17.73 7.02 8.77
N VAL A 40 18.61 7.66 7.97
CA VAL A 40 18.44 7.69 6.51
C VAL A 40 18.60 6.30 5.90
N GLU A 41 19.58 5.50 6.34
CA GLU A 41 19.78 4.13 5.86
C GLU A 41 18.59 3.21 6.18
N ASP A 42 18.04 3.29 7.39
CA ASP A 42 16.85 2.53 7.80
C ASP A 42 15.62 2.87 6.94
N LEU A 43 15.44 4.16 6.61
CA LEU A 43 14.38 4.63 5.71
C LEU A 43 14.56 4.10 4.28
N VAL A 44 15.78 4.14 3.76
CA VAL A 44 16.11 3.60 2.43
C VAL A 44 15.85 2.09 2.38
N TRP A 45 16.30 1.35 3.39
CA TRP A 45 16.07 -0.09 3.50
C TRP A 45 14.57 -0.44 3.55
N THR A 46 13.80 0.33 4.32
CA THR A 46 12.34 0.16 4.43
C THR A 46 11.64 0.45 3.10
N GLY A 47 12.05 1.50 2.39
CA GLY A 47 11.55 1.83 1.05
C GLY A 47 11.86 0.74 0.02
N GLU A 48 13.08 0.20 0.04
CA GLU A 48 13.49 -0.90 -0.84
C GLU A 48 12.71 -2.19 -0.56
N LYS A 49 12.47 -2.52 0.72
CA LYS A 49 11.60 -3.62 1.15
C LYS A 49 10.17 -3.43 0.65
N ALA A 50 9.59 -2.23 0.83
CA ALA A 50 8.25 -1.92 0.35
C ALA A 50 8.13 -1.99 -1.19
N ALA A 51 9.16 -1.56 -1.92
CA ALA A 51 9.23 -1.67 -3.38
C ALA A 51 9.36 -3.14 -3.84
N ARG A 52 10.13 -3.95 -3.13
CA ARG A 52 10.20 -5.41 -3.34
C ARG A 52 8.88 -6.11 -3.02
N ASP A 53 8.17 -5.71 -1.98
CA ASP A 53 6.79 -6.17 -1.73
C ASP A 53 5.82 -5.66 -2.82
N GLY A 54 6.12 -4.51 -3.43
CA GLY A 54 5.49 -3.99 -4.66
C GLY A 54 5.60 -4.91 -5.89
N ASN A 55 6.37 -6.00 -5.81
CA ASN A 55 6.28 -7.18 -6.70
C ASN A 55 4.87 -7.83 -6.67
N MET A 56 4.00 -7.39 -5.75
CA MET A 56 2.53 -7.51 -5.82
C MET A 56 1.95 -7.15 -7.19
N LYS A 57 2.49 -6.15 -7.90
CA LYS A 57 2.01 -5.79 -9.25
C LYS A 57 2.18 -6.94 -10.24
N LYS A 58 3.27 -7.71 -10.10
CA LYS A 58 3.54 -8.92 -10.89
C LYS A 58 2.60 -10.06 -10.50
N LEU A 59 2.38 -10.26 -9.19
CA LEU A 59 1.38 -11.21 -8.67
C LEU A 59 -0.04 -10.88 -9.17
N CYS A 60 -0.46 -9.61 -9.09
CA CYS A 60 -1.76 -9.14 -9.55
C CYS A 60 -1.94 -9.32 -11.07
N ASN A 61 -0.94 -8.96 -11.88
CA ASN A 61 -0.97 -9.21 -13.34
C ASN A 61 -1.03 -10.70 -13.67
N THR A 62 -0.36 -11.56 -12.89
CA THR A 62 -0.39 -13.02 -13.07
C THR A 62 -1.76 -13.60 -12.70
N THR A 63 -2.38 -13.12 -11.62
CA THR A 63 -3.75 -13.46 -11.22
C THR A 63 -4.78 -12.98 -12.25
N LYS A 64 -4.62 -11.77 -12.78
CA LYS A 64 -5.47 -11.20 -13.84
C LYS A 64 -5.35 -12.00 -15.15
N ASN A 65 -4.16 -12.46 -15.51
CA ASN A 65 -3.95 -13.39 -16.62
C ASN A 65 -4.55 -14.78 -16.35
N ARG A 66 -4.53 -15.28 -15.11
CA ARG A 66 -5.20 -16.54 -14.73
C ARG A 66 -6.73 -16.43 -14.82
N ALA A 67 -7.31 -15.30 -14.43
CA ALA A 67 -8.73 -15.01 -14.56
C ALA A 67 -9.16 -14.83 -16.03
N GLY A 68 -8.34 -14.20 -16.88
CA GLY A 68 -8.62 -14.02 -18.31
C GLY A 68 -8.59 -15.30 -19.16
N LYS A 69 -8.01 -16.40 -18.64
CA LYS A 69 -8.07 -17.74 -19.27
C LYS A 69 -9.46 -18.38 -19.19
N TYR A 70 -10.40 -17.79 -18.46
CA TYR A 70 -11.84 -18.12 -18.51
C TYR A 70 -12.59 -17.28 -19.56
N SER A 71 -11.94 -16.88 -20.66
CA SER A 71 -12.61 -16.35 -21.85
C SER A 71 -13.15 -17.50 -22.70
N LYS A 72 -14.16 -18.22 -22.19
CA LYS A 72 -15.09 -18.83 -23.14
C LYS A 72 -15.73 -17.67 -23.90
N PRO A 73 -15.81 -17.67 -25.24
CA PRO A 73 -16.70 -16.74 -25.90
C PRO A 73 -18.07 -16.96 -25.26
N GLU A 74 -18.68 -15.85 -24.82
CA GLU A 74 -20.06 -15.84 -24.33
C GLU A 74 -20.87 -16.66 -25.32
N ARG A 75 -21.46 -17.78 -24.85
CA ARG A 75 -22.22 -18.66 -25.73
C ARG A 75 -23.28 -17.77 -26.38
N PRO A 76 -23.31 -17.64 -27.72
CA PRO A 76 -24.24 -16.74 -28.38
C PRO A 76 -25.65 -17.06 -27.89
N VAL A 77 -26.35 -16.04 -27.38
CA VAL A 77 -27.75 -16.18 -26.99
C VAL A 77 -28.50 -16.63 -28.24
N LYS A 78 -29.10 -17.82 -28.19
CA LYS A 78 -29.79 -18.42 -29.33
C LYS A 78 -31.24 -18.00 -29.35
N ASN A 79 -31.78 -17.48 -30.45
CA ASN A 79 -33.21 -17.22 -30.57
C ASN A 79 -34.04 -18.53 -30.44
N GLU A 80 -35.36 -18.44 -30.46
CA GLU A 80 -36.26 -19.60 -30.32
C GLU A 80 -36.02 -20.67 -31.40
N ASP A 81 -35.54 -20.27 -32.58
CA ASP A 81 -35.15 -21.15 -33.68
C ASP A 81 -33.75 -21.78 -33.51
N GLY A 82 -33.09 -21.56 -32.38
CA GLY A 82 -31.78 -22.13 -32.05
C GLY A 82 -30.59 -21.49 -32.78
N LYS A 83 -30.80 -20.39 -33.53
CA LYS A 83 -29.76 -19.66 -34.26
C LYS A 83 -29.08 -18.62 -33.34
N PRO A 84 -27.75 -18.44 -33.44
CA PRO A 84 -27.03 -17.45 -32.64
C PRO A 84 -27.47 -16.02 -33.01
N MET A 85 -28.04 -15.28 -32.04
CA MET A 85 -28.40 -13.87 -32.22
C MET A 85 -27.13 -13.02 -32.17
N THR A 86 -26.81 -12.38 -33.30
CA THR A 86 -25.65 -11.50 -33.49
C THR A 86 -25.98 -10.02 -33.23
N GLU A 87 -27.26 -9.65 -33.15
CA GLU A 87 -27.70 -8.27 -32.99
C GLU A 87 -27.95 -7.92 -31.51
N ILE A 88 -27.17 -6.98 -30.98
CA ILE A 88 -27.20 -6.55 -29.56
C ILE A 88 -28.60 -6.09 -29.12
N ARG A 89 -29.37 -5.51 -30.05
CA ARG A 89 -30.71 -5.00 -29.80
C ARG A 89 -31.72 -6.13 -29.56
N GLU A 90 -31.66 -7.20 -30.35
CA GLU A 90 -32.50 -8.37 -30.17
C GLU A 90 -32.16 -9.12 -28.88
N GLN A 91 -30.86 -9.24 -28.55
CA GLN A 91 -30.43 -9.84 -27.29
C GLN A 91 -31.02 -9.07 -26.10
N ARG A 92 -30.96 -7.73 -26.11
CA ARG A 92 -31.56 -6.90 -25.06
C ARG A 92 -33.07 -7.09 -24.93
N ASN A 93 -33.80 -7.12 -26.06
CA ASN A 93 -35.25 -7.33 -26.02
C ASN A 93 -35.61 -8.68 -25.38
N ARG A 94 -34.85 -9.74 -25.68
CA ARG A 94 -35.05 -11.04 -25.05
C ARG A 94 -34.67 -11.08 -23.58
N TRP A 95 -33.63 -10.35 -23.18
CA TRP A 95 -33.29 -10.18 -21.77
C TRP A 95 -34.40 -9.45 -21.02
N VAL A 96 -35.01 -8.41 -21.62
CA VAL A 96 -36.17 -7.72 -21.05
C VAL A 96 -37.33 -8.68 -20.91
N GLU A 97 -37.70 -9.43 -21.95
CA GLU A 97 -38.81 -10.40 -21.89
C GLU A 97 -38.60 -11.50 -20.84
N TYR A 98 -37.42 -12.11 -20.82
CA TYR A 98 -37.07 -13.18 -19.86
C TYR A 98 -36.97 -12.70 -18.41
N PHE A 99 -36.61 -11.43 -18.17
CA PHE A 99 -36.57 -10.86 -16.83
C PHE A 99 -37.87 -10.17 -16.42
N GLU A 100 -38.71 -9.73 -17.36
CA GLU A 100 -40.02 -9.16 -17.05
C GLU A 100 -41.05 -10.24 -16.72
N GLU A 101 -41.00 -11.42 -17.36
CA GLU A 101 -41.94 -12.52 -17.07
C GLU A 101 -41.91 -12.98 -15.60
N PRO A 102 -40.74 -13.15 -14.94
CA PRO A 102 -40.69 -13.53 -13.53
C PRO A 102 -40.96 -12.36 -12.57
N LEU A 103 -40.59 -11.13 -12.96
CA LEU A 103 -40.63 -9.96 -12.07
C LEU A 103 -41.98 -9.22 -12.10
N ASN A 104 -42.73 -9.34 -13.18
CA ASN A 104 -44.06 -8.76 -13.32
C ASN A 104 -45.18 -9.77 -13.10
N ARG A 105 -44.86 -11.03 -12.75
CA ARG A 105 -45.87 -12.02 -12.37
C ARG A 105 -46.62 -11.50 -11.14
N PRO A 106 -47.91 -11.13 -11.24
CA PRO A 106 -48.67 -10.70 -10.09
C PRO A 106 -48.68 -11.85 -9.08
N ALA A 107 -48.48 -11.53 -7.80
CA ALA A 107 -48.67 -12.49 -6.73
C ALA A 107 -50.04 -13.14 -6.93
N SER A 108 -50.11 -14.46 -7.08
CA SER A 108 -51.40 -15.12 -7.31
C SER A 108 -52.30 -14.80 -6.13
N SER A 109 -53.37 -14.06 -6.37
CA SER A 109 -54.37 -13.67 -5.38
C SER A 109 -55.30 -14.83 -5.04
N ASN A 110 -54.73 -15.98 -4.69
CA ASN A 110 -55.46 -17.08 -4.09
C ASN A 110 -54.96 -17.22 -2.66
N SER A 111 -55.49 -16.37 -1.78
CA SER A 111 -55.49 -16.67 -0.35
C SER A 111 -56.54 -17.77 -0.15
N PRO A 112 -56.20 -18.96 0.38
CA PRO A 112 -57.21 -19.93 0.74
C PRO A 112 -57.93 -19.39 1.98
N ASP A 113 -59.22 -19.05 1.83
CA ASP A 113 -60.10 -18.86 2.96
C ASP A 113 -60.22 -20.20 3.70
N THR A 114 -59.74 -20.24 4.94
CA THR A 114 -60.06 -21.27 5.94
C THR A 114 -60.37 -20.59 7.26
#